data_AF-A0A959ER69-F1
#
_entry.id   AF-A0A959ER69-F1
#
_cell.length_a   1.000
_cell.length_b   1.000
_cell.length_c   1.000
_cell.angle_alpha   90.00
_cell.angle_beta   90.00
_cell.angle_gamma   90.00
#
_symmetry.space_group_name_H-M   'P 1'
#
loop_
_entity.id
_entity.type
_entity.pdbx_description
1 polymer ?
#
loop_
_entity_poly.entity_id
_entity_poly.type
_entity_poly.pdbx_seq_one_letter_code
_entity_poly.pdbx_strand_id
1 'polypeptide(L)'
;MANIGRVKQIIGPVVDISFAGEGSALPEIFNALEISRPHGEVLVLEVQQHLGEDSVRAIAMDSTDGLTRGTEAVDTGKPIAMPVGEEIKGRLFNVVGQAIDGIGEVPKDDNARPIHRKPPTYEELSTEKEVLYTGIKVIDLIE
;
A
#
# COMPACT_ATOMS: atom_id res chain seq x y z
N MET A 1 18.85 2.20 10.59
CA MET A 1 19.24 0.94 9.91
C MET A 1 18.00 0.43 9.20
N ALA A 2 18.13 -0.05 7.97
CA ALA A 2 16.99 -0.61 7.25
C ALA A 2 16.53 -1.90 7.95
N ASN A 3 15.23 -2.04 8.19
CA ASN A 3 14.66 -3.25 8.78
C ASN A 3 14.47 -4.29 7.65
N ILE A 4 15.32 -5.32 7.63
CA ILE A 4 15.40 -6.26 6.51
C ILE A 4 14.89 -7.63 6.95
N GLY A 5 13.98 -8.19 6.17
CA GLY A 5 13.49 -9.55 6.26
C GLY A 5 13.92 -10.39 5.05
N ARG A 6 13.72 -11.70 5.12
CA ARG A 6 13.99 -12.65 4.04
C ARG A 6 12.76 -13.48 3.72
N VAL A 7 12.48 -13.67 2.43
CA VAL A 7 11.34 -14.47 1.98
C VAL A 7 11.50 -15.93 2.45
N LYS A 8 10.58 -16.40 3.29
CA LYS A 8 10.53 -17.77 3.82
C LYS A 8 9.72 -18.68 2.90
N GLN A 9 8.56 -18.22 2.44
CA GLN A 9 7.62 -19.00 1.62
C GLN A 9 6.83 -18.11 0.67
N ILE A 10 6.43 -18.67 -0.48
CA ILE A 10 5.65 -18.00 -1.52
C ILE A 10 4.50 -18.93 -1.91
N ILE A 11 3.25 -18.47 -1.78
CA ILE A 11 2.02 -19.20 -2.14
C ILE A 11 1.16 -18.25 -2.99
N GLY A 12 1.37 -18.28 -4.31
CA GLY A 12 0.74 -17.33 -5.22
C GLY A 12 1.03 -15.88 -4.77
N PRO A 13 0.02 -15.01 -4.59
CA PRO A 13 0.23 -13.62 -4.16
C PRO A 13 0.61 -13.47 -2.67
N VAL A 14 0.53 -14.55 -1.89
CA VAL A 14 0.83 -14.53 -0.45
C VAL A 14 2.29 -14.91 -0.22
N VAL A 15 3.03 -14.03 0.44
CA VAL A 15 4.45 -14.19 0.71
C VAL A 15 4.70 -14.13 2.21
N ASP A 16 5.29 -15.18 2.76
CA ASP A 16 5.70 -15.20 4.17
C ASP A 16 7.18 -14.75 4.26
N ILE A 17 7.46 -13.76 5.10
CA ILE A 17 8.79 -13.13 5.24
C ILE A 17 9.24 -13.24 6.69
N SER A 18 10.48 -13.66 6.91
CA SER A 18 11.10 -13.78 8.22
C SER A 18 12.03 -12.62 8.51
N PHE A 19 11.86 -12.00 9.68
CA PHE A 19 12.65 -10.92 10.25
C PHE A 19 13.52 -11.41 11.42
N ALA A 20 14.01 -12.65 11.37
CA ALA A 20 14.87 -13.25 12.41
C ALA A 20 16.35 -12.79 12.37
N GLY A 21 16.68 -11.76 11.58
CA GLY A 21 18.04 -11.24 11.48
C GLY A 21 18.46 -10.41 12.70
N GLU A 22 19.76 -10.34 12.97
CA GLU A 22 20.29 -9.44 14.01
C GLU A 22 19.93 -7.98 13.69
N GLY A 23 19.23 -7.31 14.62
CA GLY A 23 18.79 -5.92 14.46
C GLY A 23 17.53 -5.74 13.62
N SER A 24 16.90 -6.82 13.16
CA SER A 24 15.57 -6.78 12.52
C SER A 24 14.46 -6.71 13.58
N ALA A 25 13.40 -5.99 13.24
CA ALA A 25 12.19 -5.89 14.05
C ALA A 25 10.99 -6.39 13.24
N LEU A 26 9.96 -6.89 13.91
CA LEU A 26 8.75 -7.31 13.23
C LEU A 26 7.99 -6.06 12.73
N PRO A 27 7.74 -5.91 11.42
CA PRO A 27 7.00 -4.76 10.89
C PRO A 27 5.56 -4.73 11.42
N GLU A 28 4.96 -3.54 11.49
CA GLU A 28 3.55 -3.42 11.86
C GLU A 28 2.62 -3.99 10.78
N ILE A 29 1.42 -4.38 11.18
CA ILE A 29 0.37 -4.75 10.23
C ILE A 29 0.05 -3.51 9.39
N PHE A 30 -0.15 -3.71 8.09
CA PHE A 30 -0.32 -2.71 7.04
C PHE A 30 0.94 -1.99 6.58
N ASN A 31 2.12 -2.25 7.16
CA ASN A 31 3.36 -1.70 6.61
C ASN A 31 3.64 -2.25 5.20
N ALA A 32 4.19 -1.39 4.35
CA ALA A 32 4.69 -1.75 3.04
C ALA A 32 6.11 -2.31 3.16
N LEU A 33 6.35 -3.41 2.45
CA LEU A 33 7.65 -4.03 2.27
C LEU A 33 8.05 -3.90 0.79
N GLU A 34 9.31 -3.65 0.53
CA GLU A 34 9.85 -3.53 -0.82
C GLU A 34 10.87 -4.62 -1.11
N ILE A 35 10.71 -5.29 -2.25
CA ILE A 35 11.68 -6.24 -2.78
C ILE A 35 12.22 -5.70 -4.10
N SER A 36 13.54 -5.49 -4.16
CA SER A 36 14.23 -5.11 -5.39
C SER A 36 14.36 -6.32 -6.31
N ARG A 37 13.79 -6.24 -7.51
CA ARG A 37 13.88 -7.27 -8.56
C ARG A 37 15.06 -7.02 -9.49
N PRO A 38 15.49 -8.05 -10.26
CA PRO A 38 16.34 -7.83 -11.42
C PRO A 38 15.73 -6.77 -12.34
N HIS A 39 16.58 -5.98 -13.02
CA HIS A 39 16.18 -4.86 -13.89
C HIS A 39 15.63 -3.60 -13.19
N GLY A 40 15.70 -3.53 -11.86
CA GLY A 40 15.39 -2.30 -11.11
C GLY A 40 13.90 -2.11 -10.82
N GLU A 41 13.06 -3.11 -11.11
CA GLU A 41 11.66 -3.10 -10.70
C GLU A 41 11.54 -3.32 -9.18
N VAL A 42 10.59 -2.63 -8.55
CA VAL A 42 10.32 -2.77 -7.11
C VAL A 42 8.99 -3.47 -6.94
N LEU A 43 9.00 -4.64 -6.31
CA LEU A 43 7.79 -5.31 -5.87
C LEU A 43 7.41 -4.81 -4.48
N VAL A 44 6.23 -4.23 -4.36
CA VAL A 44 5.66 -3.82 -3.08
C VAL A 44 4.79 -4.95 -2.52
N LEU A 45 4.94 -5.23 -1.24
CA LEU A 45 4.08 -6.14 -0.48
C LEU A 45 3.50 -5.40 0.72
N GLU A 46 2.30 -5.79 1.17
CA GLU A 46 1.68 -5.24 2.38
C GLU A 46 1.57 -6.33 3.45
N VAL A 47 2.06 -6.04 4.65
CA VAL A 47 1.93 -6.95 5.81
C VAL A 47 0.47 -7.06 6.24
N GLN A 48 -0.06 -8.27 6.27
CA GLN A 48 -1.45 -8.54 6.70
C GLN A 48 -1.54 -9.17 8.08
N GLN A 49 -0.56 -9.99 8.45
CA GLN A 49 -0.64 -10.79 9.66
C GLN A 49 0.76 -11.12 10.20
N HIS A 50 0.86 -11.21 11.52
CA HIS A 50 2.02 -11.81 12.20
C HIS A 50 1.78 -13.30 12.40
N LEU A 51 2.72 -14.14 11.93
CA LEU A 51 2.62 -15.60 12.00
C LEU A 51 3.27 -16.19 13.26
N GLY A 52 4.02 -15.38 14.02
CA GLY A 52 4.93 -15.86 15.06
C GLY A 52 6.30 -16.23 14.49
N GLU A 53 7.23 -16.66 15.34
CA GLU A 53 8.62 -17.01 14.96
C GLU A 53 9.30 -15.91 14.10
N ASP A 54 9.17 -14.66 14.53
CA ASP A 54 9.70 -13.48 13.84
C ASP A 54 9.30 -13.43 12.35
N SER A 55 8.11 -13.93 12.01
CA SER A 55 7.63 -14.02 10.63
C SER A 55 6.31 -13.29 10.44
N VAL A 56 6.16 -12.67 9.25
CA VAL A 56 4.95 -11.99 8.81
C VAL A 56 4.42 -12.61 7.53
N ARG A 57 3.11 -12.50 7.33
CA ARG A 57 2.43 -12.79 6.08
C ARG A 57 2.14 -11.48 5.38
N ALA A 58 2.65 -11.34 4.17
CA ALA A 58 2.43 -10.19 3.30
C ALA A 58 1.69 -10.60 2.03
N ILE A 59 0.95 -9.66 1.44
CA ILE A 59 0.32 -9.81 0.13
C ILE A 59 1.09 -8.96 -0.86
N ALA A 60 1.49 -9.55 -1.99
CA ALA A 60 2.15 -8.83 -3.08
C ALA A 60 1.14 -7.99 -3.87
N MET A 61 1.52 -6.76 -4.20
CA MET A 61 0.69 -5.83 -5.00
C MET A 61 0.84 -6.05 -6.51
N ASP A 62 1.77 -6.92 -6.92
CA ASP A 62 2.04 -7.31 -8.30
C ASP A 62 2.38 -8.82 -8.36
N SER A 63 2.53 -9.38 -9.56
CA SER A 63 2.85 -10.79 -9.78
C SER A 63 4.11 -11.18 -9.00
N THR A 64 4.06 -12.28 -8.25
CA THR A 64 5.20 -12.86 -7.51
C THR A 64 6.13 -13.73 -8.36
N ASP A 65 5.96 -13.72 -9.68
CA ASP A 65 6.76 -14.54 -10.59
C ASP A 65 8.25 -14.18 -10.50
N GLY A 66 9.10 -15.20 -10.52
CA GLY A 66 10.55 -15.04 -10.38
C GLY A 66 11.04 -14.70 -8.97
N LEU A 67 10.15 -14.54 -7.98
CA LEU A 67 10.54 -14.36 -6.59
C LEU A 67 11.11 -15.68 -6.03
N THR A 68 12.25 -15.61 -5.35
CA THR A 68 12.90 -16.78 -4.76
C THR A 68 12.99 -16.67 -3.24
N ARG A 69 13.05 -17.81 -2.56
CA ARG A 69 13.25 -17.83 -1.10
C ARG A 69 14.64 -17.28 -0.75
N GLY A 70 14.72 -16.59 0.38
CA GLY A 70 15.93 -15.90 0.82
C GLY A 70 16.11 -14.51 0.22
N THR A 71 15.28 -14.09 -0.74
CA THR A 71 15.28 -12.72 -1.26
C THR A 71 15.04 -11.73 -0.13
N GLU A 72 15.81 -10.65 -0.11
CA GLU A 72 15.69 -9.60 0.90
C GLU A 72 14.46 -8.73 0.64
N ALA A 73 13.72 -8.46 1.70
CA ALA A 73 12.57 -7.56 1.72
C ALA A 73 12.83 -6.46 2.75
N VAL A 74 12.73 -5.22 2.32
CA VAL A 74 13.00 -4.05 3.15
C VAL A 74 11.68 -3.49 3.66
N ASP A 75 11.53 -3.35 4.97
CA ASP A 75 10.40 -2.67 5.57
C ASP A 75 10.55 -1.14 5.43
N THR A 76 9.55 -0.52 4.84
CA THR A 76 9.49 0.93 4.66
C THR A 76 9.11 1.67 5.95
N GLY A 77 8.61 0.94 6.94
CA GLY A 77 8.15 1.47 8.23
C GLY A 77 6.84 2.25 8.15
N LYS A 78 6.19 2.28 6.98
CA LYS A 78 4.95 3.01 6.74
C LYS A 78 4.00 2.19 5.88
N PRO A 79 2.68 2.42 5.94
CA PRO A 79 1.75 1.79 5.01
C PRO A 79 1.94 2.29 3.57
N ILE A 80 1.35 1.57 2.62
CA ILE A 80 1.23 2.04 1.24
C ILE A 80 0.54 3.41 1.24
N ALA A 81 1.13 4.37 0.54
CA ALA A 81 0.66 5.75 0.48
C ALA A 81 0.44 6.21 -0.96
N MET A 82 -0.66 6.93 -1.16
CA MET A 82 -1.04 7.53 -2.43
C MET A 82 -0.58 9.00 -2.51
N PRO A 83 -0.18 9.48 -3.70
CA PRO A 83 0.02 10.90 -3.91
C PRO A 83 -1.31 11.66 -3.71
N VAL A 84 -1.22 12.92 -3.29
CA VAL A 84 -2.36 13.80 -3.05
C VAL A 84 -2.06 15.20 -3.59
N GLY A 85 -3.11 16.02 -3.72
CA GLY A 85 -2.98 17.42 -4.13
C GLY A 85 -3.62 17.69 -5.49
N GLU A 86 -3.23 18.79 -6.13
CA GLU A 86 -3.75 19.17 -7.44
C GLU A 86 -3.08 18.39 -8.58
N GLU A 87 -1.82 17.98 -8.38
CA GLU A 87 -1.00 17.30 -9.40
C GLU A 87 -1.53 15.91 -9.79
N ILE A 88 -2.37 15.30 -8.93
CA ILE A 88 -2.99 13.99 -9.21
C ILE A 88 -4.20 14.09 -10.15
N LYS A 89 -4.73 15.28 -10.41
CA LYS A 89 -5.94 15.45 -11.23
C LYS A 89 -5.66 15.07 -12.69
N GLY A 90 -6.46 14.15 -13.22
CA GLY A 90 -6.34 13.66 -14.59
C GLY A 90 -5.18 12.66 -14.80
N ARG A 91 -4.52 12.23 -13.73
CA ARG A 91 -3.46 11.22 -13.76
C ARG A 91 -4.02 9.82 -13.57
N LEU A 92 -3.28 8.81 -14.03
CA LEU A 92 -3.62 7.40 -13.80
C LEU A 92 -2.57 6.76 -12.89
N PHE A 93 -3.01 6.19 -11.77
CA PHE A 93 -2.14 5.52 -10.79
C PHE A 93 -2.48 4.05 -10.63
N ASN A 94 -1.47 3.25 -10.31
CA ASN A 94 -1.68 1.89 -9.81
C ASN A 94 -1.97 1.89 -8.29
N VAL A 95 -2.21 0.69 -7.74
CA VAL A 95 -2.57 0.50 -6.32
C VAL A 95 -1.49 0.96 -5.34
N VAL A 96 -0.23 0.97 -5.76
CA VAL A 96 0.89 1.44 -4.94
C VAL A 96 1.14 2.93 -5.10
N GLY A 97 0.34 3.65 -5.90
CA GLY A 97 0.44 5.10 -6.10
C GLY A 97 1.54 5.54 -7.08
N GLN A 98 2.01 4.64 -7.95
CA GLN A 98 2.89 5.00 -9.07
C GLN A 98 2.06 5.42 -10.28
N ALA A 99 2.52 6.46 -10.99
CA ALA A 99 1.87 6.92 -12.21
C ALA A 99 2.13 5.95 -13.38
N ILE A 100 1.07 5.56 -14.07
CA ILE A 100 1.12 4.60 -15.20
C ILE A 100 0.56 5.20 -16.51
N ASP A 101 0.39 6.52 -16.56
CA ASP A 101 -0.11 7.26 -17.71
C ASP A 101 0.96 7.66 -18.74
N GLY A 102 2.25 7.45 -18.43
CA GLY A 102 3.37 7.78 -19.33
C GLY A 102 3.69 9.28 -19.43
N ILE A 103 3.12 10.12 -18.55
CA ILE A 103 3.30 11.59 -18.55
C ILE A 103 4.40 12.02 -17.55
N GLY A 104 5.17 11.05 -17.02
CA GLY A 104 6.21 11.26 -16.01
C GLY A 104 5.73 10.92 -14.60
N GLU A 105 6.62 10.94 -13.63
CA GLU A 105 6.28 10.60 -12.25
C GLU A 105 5.56 11.76 -11.54
N VAL A 106 4.70 11.42 -10.58
CA VAL A 106 4.16 12.39 -9.63
C VAL A 106 4.92 12.22 -8.33
N PRO A 107 5.55 13.28 -7.79
CA PRO A 107 6.22 13.21 -6.50
C PRO A 107 5.27 12.71 -5.41
N LYS A 108 5.71 11.70 -4.67
CA LYS A 108 5.09 11.36 -3.39
C LYS A 108 5.75 12.23 -2.33
N ASP A 109 5.30 13.47 -2.24
CA ASP A 109 5.75 14.42 -1.21
C ASP A 109 5.48 13.88 0.20
N ASP A 110 5.97 14.59 1.23
CA ASP A 110 5.69 14.31 2.65
C ASP A 110 4.18 14.23 2.97
N ASN A 111 3.33 14.79 2.10
CA ASN A 111 1.87 14.76 2.22
C ASN A 111 1.22 13.48 1.68
N ALA A 112 1.99 12.51 1.17
CA ALA A 112 1.46 11.23 0.70
C ALA A 112 0.54 10.61 1.77
N ARG A 113 -0.65 10.19 1.35
CA ARG A 113 -1.72 9.78 2.26
C ARG A 113 -1.77 8.25 2.35
N PRO A 114 -1.62 7.66 3.55
CA PRO A 114 -1.78 6.22 3.74
C PRO A 114 -3.17 5.75 3.29
N ILE A 115 -3.22 4.61 2.60
CA ILE A 115 -4.49 4.00 2.16
C ILE A 115 -5.29 3.45 3.35
N HIS A 116 -4.59 3.04 4.42
CA HIS A 116 -5.19 2.61 5.67
C HIS A 116 -5.33 3.81 6.62
N ARG A 117 -6.57 4.20 6.90
CA ARG A 117 -6.88 5.25 7.89
C ARG A 117 -8.11 4.87 8.68
N LYS A 118 -8.12 5.26 9.95
CA LYS A 118 -9.32 5.16 10.77
C LYS A 118 -10.46 5.97 10.14
N PRO A 119 -11.70 5.50 10.25
CA PRO A 119 -12.85 6.31 9.88
C PRO A 119 -12.90 7.60 10.73
N PRO A 120 -13.64 8.63 10.28
CA PRO A 120 -13.92 9.80 11.11
C PRO A 120 -14.49 9.40 12.47
N THR A 121 -14.12 10.14 13.49
CA THR A 121 -14.64 9.97 14.84
C THR A 121 -16.09 10.43 14.93
N TYR A 122 -16.81 10.00 15.98
CA TYR A 122 -18.21 10.37 16.18
C TYR A 122 -18.42 11.91 16.24
N GLU A 123 -17.46 12.63 16.81
CA GLU A 123 -17.49 14.10 16.95
C GLU A 123 -17.32 14.84 15.62
N GLU A 124 -16.71 14.18 14.62
CA GLU A 124 -16.51 14.73 13.26
C GLU A 124 -17.70 14.44 12.33
N LEU A 125 -18.69 13.66 12.78
CA LEU A 125 -19.85 13.33 11.97
C LEU A 125 -20.81 14.52 11.90
N SER A 126 -21.13 14.97 10.69
CA SER A 126 -22.21 15.93 10.48
C SER A 126 -23.57 15.24 10.61
N THR A 127 -24.49 15.88 11.33
CA THR A 127 -25.90 15.45 11.44
C THR A 127 -26.79 16.09 10.36
N GLU A 128 -26.21 16.98 9.55
CA GLU A 128 -26.91 17.68 8.48
C GLU A 128 -27.19 16.74 7.30
N LYS A 129 -28.39 16.86 6.75
CA LYS A 129 -28.77 16.17 5.52
C LYS A 129 -28.91 17.22 4.42
N GLU A 130 -28.01 17.16 3.47
CA GLU A 130 -28.01 18.03 2.29
C GLU A 130 -28.27 17.20 1.03
N VAL A 131 -28.98 17.78 0.07
CA VAL A 131 -29.23 17.15 -1.23
C VAL A 131 -28.09 17.52 -2.17
N LEU A 132 -27.39 16.52 -2.73
CA LEU A 132 -26.42 16.72 -3.80
C LEU A 132 -27.16 16.72 -5.14
N TYR A 133 -27.46 17.92 -5.67
CA TYR A 133 -28.11 18.03 -6.99
C TYR A 133 -27.16 17.61 -8.11
N THR A 134 -27.61 16.64 -8.91
CA THR A 134 -26.80 16.05 -9.99
C THR A 134 -27.02 16.76 -11.34
N GLY A 135 -28.16 17.44 -11.51
CA GLY A 135 -28.60 18.00 -12.79
C GLY A 135 -29.25 16.98 -13.72
N ILE A 136 -29.46 15.74 -13.24
CA ILE A 136 -30.07 14.65 -14.00
C ILE A 136 -31.50 14.46 -13.48
N LYS A 137 -32.47 14.91 -14.29
CA LYS A 137 -33.89 14.99 -13.90
C LYS A 137 -34.49 13.72 -13.29
N VAL A 138 -34.08 12.53 -13.74
CA VAL A 138 -34.64 11.28 -13.19
C VAL A 138 -34.12 11.01 -11.78
N ILE A 139 -32.83 11.30 -11.53
CA ILE A 139 -32.19 11.12 -10.22
C ILE A 139 -32.72 12.20 -9.27
N ASP A 140 -32.74 13.46 -9.71
CA ASP A 140 -33.12 14.57 -8.84
C ASP A 140 -34.63 14.62 -8.49
N LEU A 141 -35.49 13.85 -9.16
CA LEU A 141 -36.96 13.91 -9.00
C LEU A 141 -37.59 12.64 -8.41
N ILE A 142 -37.02 11.46 -8.68
CA ILE A 142 -37.65 10.17 -8.36
C ILE A 142 -36.94 9.45 -7.23
N GLU A 143 -35.61 9.55 -7.15
CA GLU A 143 -34.83 8.97 -6.05
C GLU A 143 -34.74 9.91 -4.84
#